data_AF-A0A920DHH7-F1
#
_entry.id   AF-A0A920DHH7-F1
#
_cell.length_a   1.000
_cell.length_b   1.000
_cell.length_c   1.000
_cell.angle_alpha   90.00
_cell.angle_beta   90.00
_cell.angle_gamma   90.00
#
_symmetry.space_group_name_H-M   'P 1'
#
loop_
_entity.id
_entity.type
_entity.pdbx_description
1 polymer ?
#
loop_
_entity_poly.entity_id
_entity_poly.type
_entity_poly.pdbx_seq_one_letter_code
_entity_poly.pdbx_strand_id
1 'polypeptide(L)'
;MIVFFVISYMNKYLNILLSTIILSGCIPMTSNTPPNPKKIPYELEAHGDIRVDNYYWMRDDSRSDQELISYFESENEYFKKWRDEHIDYQSEIFNELKKMIPSEEETLRVKDGSYFYYSRIKADQQYSTYFRNNANEEVLLDANNEAIGREFYSVAGLNISPDENLLIYGEDFTGRREYTLRIKDLHKNKLLDDEIVKVSPNAIWSSDSKYIVYAKKDEETLIQNQIYVHEIGTDQSEDKLIYKEDDNEFNIWLSESRTKKYIYIYIEKTDSSEVWLLDKANPLGNLELVLKRSENHLYSIEDGGDYFYALSNYDDAKNFKVMLRKRWFSKYQ
;
A
#
# COMPACT_ATOMS: atom_id res chain seq x y z
N MET A 1 85.09 33.36 -50.54
CA MET A 1 85.94 32.51 -51.42
C MET A 1 85.59 31.08 -51.06
N ILE A 2 84.58 30.51 -51.72
CA ILE A 2 84.73 29.32 -52.58
C ILE A 2 85.31 28.17 -51.76
N VAL A 3 84.51 27.17 -51.35
CA VAL A 3 84.23 25.90 -52.06
C VAL A 3 82.93 25.34 -51.44
N PHE A 4 81.76 25.31 -52.08
CA PHE A 4 81.27 24.46 -53.19
C PHE A 4 81.51 22.95 -53.04
N PHE A 5 80.40 22.22 -52.82
CA PHE A 5 80.13 20.84 -53.23
C PHE A 5 80.68 19.67 -52.40
N VAL A 6 79.83 18.63 -52.34
CA VAL A 6 79.97 17.32 -51.68
C VAL A 6 79.64 17.43 -50.18
N ILE A 7 78.40 17.22 -49.73
CA ILE A 7 77.71 15.92 -49.65
C ILE A 7 76.21 16.14 -49.93
N SER A 8 75.86 16.04 -51.21
CA SER A 8 74.56 15.51 -51.64
C SER A 8 74.62 14.00 -51.49
N TYR A 9 73.50 13.36 -51.13
CA TYR A 9 73.32 11.95 -50.77
C TYR A 9 73.54 11.59 -49.30
N MET A 10 72.65 12.03 -48.42
CA MET A 10 72.20 11.20 -47.28
C MET A 10 70.86 11.67 -46.68
N ASN A 11 70.03 12.38 -47.46
CA ASN A 11 68.83 13.03 -46.94
C ASN A 11 67.57 12.73 -47.77
N LYS A 12 67.44 11.48 -48.26
CA LYS A 12 66.28 11.06 -49.06
C LYS A 12 65.58 9.76 -48.63
N TYR A 13 66.04 9.15 -47.53
CA TYR A 13 65.42 7.91 -47.00
C TYR A 13 65.02 7.99 -45.52
N LEU A 14 65.09 9.18 -44.89
CA LEU A 14 64.69 9.36 -43.48
C LEU A 14 63.26 9.90 -43.30
N ASN A 15 62.56 10.25 -44.38
CA ASN A 15 61.18 10.75 -44.35
C ASN A 15 60.17 9.79 -45.00
N ILE A 16 60.55 8.53 -45.21
CA ILE A 16 59.66 7.46 -45.67
C ILE A 16 59.91 6.22 -44.80
N LEU A 17 59.71 6.40 -43.49
CA LEU A 17 59.27 5.32 -42.60
C LEU A 17 57.91 5.78 -42.06
N LEU A 18 56.86 5.63 -42.89
CA LEU A 18 55.86 4.60 -42.64
C LEU A 18 55.25 4.77 -41.23
N SER A 19 54.32 5.72 -41.03
CA SER A 19 52.88 5.53 -41.29
C SER A 19 52.31 4.21 -40.72
N THR A 20 52.74 3.82 -39.53
CA THR A 20 52.20 2.69 -38.77
C THR A 20 52.28 3.02 -37.29
N ILE A 21 51.20 2.75 -36.55
CA ILE A 21 50.96 3.10 -35.14
C ILE A 21 50.33 4.51 -34.95
N ILE A 22 49.30 4.83 -35.75
CA ILE A 22 48.04 5.26 -35.12
C ILE A 22 47.33 3.94 -34.81
N LEU A 23 47.81 3.23 -33.77
CA LEU A 23 46.94 2.28 -33.10
C LEU A 23 45.93 3.15 -32.40
N SER A 24 44.77 3.26 -33.05
CA SER A 24 43.51 3.50 -32.40
C SER A 24 43.57 2.83 -31.03
N GLY A 25 43.78 3.64 -29.99
CA GLY A 25 43.14 3.37 -28.73
C GLY A 25 41.66 3.43 -29.03
N CYS A 26 41.10 2.34 -29.55
CA CYS A 26 39.78 1.94 -29.13
C CYS A 26 39.90 1.89 -27.61
N ILE A 27 39.62 3.02 -26.96
CA ILE A 27 38.85 2.95 -25.74
C ILE A 27 37.70 2.05 -26.15
N PRO A 28 37.58 0.81 -25.63
CA PRO A 28 36.36 0.07 -25.86
C PRO A 28 35.27 1.01 -25.37
N MET A 29 34.50 1.59 -26.29
CA MET A 29 33.17 2.02 -25.93
C MET A 29 32.56 0.74 -25.39
N THR A 30 32.49 0.65 -24.06
CA THR A 30 31.78 -0.41 -23.37
C THR A 30 30.37 -0.27 -23.87
N SER A 31 30.03 -0.97 -24.95
CA SER A 31 28.70 -0.87 -25.51
C SER A 31 27.81 -1.48 -24.44
N ASN A 32 27.09 -0.63 -23.71
CA ASN A 32 26.07 -1.08 -22.79
C ASN A 32 24.94 -1.64 -23.64
N THR A 33 25.02 -2.92 -24.00
CA THR A 33 24.00 -3.60 -24.80
C THR A 33 22.87 -4.02 -23.87
N PRO A 34 21.60 -3.71 -24.21
CA PRO A 34 20.47 -4.12 -23.39
C PRO A 34 20.39 -5.66 -23.33
N PRO A 35 19.99 -6.23 -22.19
CA PRO A 35 19.65 -7.63 -22.10
C PRO A 35 18.61 -7.99 -23.15
N ASN A 36 18.74 -9.18 -23.74
CA ASN A 36 17.83 -9.66 -24.76
C ASN A 36 17.18 -10.96 -24.28
N PRO A 37 15.96 -10.91 -23.75
CA PRO A 37 15.31 -12.10 -23.22
C PRO A 37 14.97 -13.10 -24.33
N LYS A 38 15.01 -14.38 -23.99
CA LYS A 38 14.55 -15.44 -24.89
C LYS A 38 13.08 -15.25 -25.24
N LYS A 39 12.75 -15.53 -26.50
CA LYS A 39 11.37 -15.58 -27.00
C LYS A 39 10.89 -17.02 -26.93
N ILE A 40 9.92 -17.30 -26.08
CA ILE A 40 9.24 -18.59 -25.97
C ILE A 40 7.78 -18.35 -26.38
N PRO A 41 7.37 -18.75 -27.59
CA PRO A 41 5.99 -18.58 -28.04
C PRO A 41 5.01 -19.25 -27.08
N TYR A 42 4.06 -18.47 -26.58
CA TYR A 42 2.91 -18.95 -25.81
C TYR A 42 1.64 -18.43 -26.47
N GLU A 43 0.74 -19.34 -26.84
CA GLU A 43 -0.51 -19.00 -27.52
C GLU A 43 -1.61 -18.67 -26.50
N LEU A 44 -2.22 -17.50 -26.67
CA LEU A 44 -3.38 -17.03 -25.93
C LEU A 44 -4.57 -17.02 -26.87
N GLU A 45 -5.48 -17.97 -26.69
CA GLU A 45 -6.70 -18.09 -27.50
C GLU A 45 -7.90 -17.51 -26.75
N ALA A 46 -8.62 -16.58 -27.38
CA ALA A 46 -9.88 -16.05 -26.86
C ALA A 46 -10.76 -15.58 -28.02
N HIS A 47 -12.08 -15.83 -27.92
CA HIS A 47 -13.08 -15.41 -28.92
C HIS A 47 -12.77 -15.84 -30.36
N GLY A 48 -12.07 -16.97 -30.54
CA GLY A 48 -11.67 -17.49 -31.85
C GLY A 48 -10.48 -16.76 -32.49
N ASP A 49 -9.77 -15.91 -31.74
CA ASP A 49 -8.51 -15.28 -32.15
C ASP A 49 -7.33 -15.84 -31.33
N ILE A 50 -6.18 -16.01 -31.98
CA ILE A 50 -4.95 -16.52 -31.36
C ILE A 50 -3.90 -15.42 -31.37
N ARG A 51 -3.43 -15.05 -30.17
CA ARG A 51 -2.30 -14.13 -29.99
C ARG A 51 -1.10 -14.89 -29.46
N VAL A 52 0.09 -14.60 -29.98
CA VAL A 52 1.33 -15.20 -29.49
C VAL A 52 2.05 -14.20 -28.58
N ASP A 53 2.21 -14.55 -27.31
CA ASP A 53 3.07 -13.84 -26.37
C ASP A 53 4.39 -14.59 -26.23
N ASN A 54 5.48 -13.97 -26.67
CA ASN A 54 6.82 -14.57 -26.60
C ASN A 54 7.45 -14.50 -25.19
N TYR A 55 6.82 -13.80 -24.26
CA TYR A 55 7.37 -13.45 -22.95
C TYR A 55 6.45 -13.86 -21.80
N TYR A 56 5.39 -14.63 -22.06
CA TYR A 56 4.47 -15.14 -21.05
C TYR A 56 5.20 -15.89 -19.92
N TRP A 57 6.31 -16.54 -20.24
CA TRP A 57 7.20 -17.24 -19.29
C TRP A 57 7.81 -16.33 -18.21
N MET A 58 7.85 -15.02 -18.41
CA MET A 58 8.33 -14.06 -17.40
C MET A 58 7.35 -13.85 -16.24
N ARG A 59 6.14 -14.38 -16.33
CA ARG A 59 5.21 -14.41 -15.20
C ARG A 59 5.53 -15.60 -14.30
N ASP A 60 6.11 -15.32 -13.14
CA ASP A 60 6.26 -16.28 -12.05
C ASP A 60 5.52 -15.78 -10.80
N ASP A 61 4.42 -16.46 -10.44
CA ASP A 61 3.65 -16.09 -9.26
C ASP A 61 4.32 -16.51 -7.94
N SER A 62 5.32 -17.40 -7.98
CA SER A 62 6.14 -17.73 -6.80
C SER A 62 7.27 -16.73 -6.55
N ARG A 63 7.68 -15.97 -7.59
CA ARG A 63 8.82 -15.03 -7.57
C ARG A 63 10.13 -15.70 -7.13
N SER A 64 10.31 -16.97 -7.51
CA SER A 64 11.45 -17.80 -7.09
C SER A 64 12.23 -18.41 -8.26
N ASP A 65 11.74 -18.26 -9.50
CA ASP A 65 12.43 -18.71 -10.71
C ASP A 65 13.79 -18.03 -10.86
N GLN A 66 14.86 -18.83 -10.76
CA GLN A 66 16.25 -18.37 -10.81
C GLN A 66 16.65 -17.81 -12.17
N GLU A 67 16.10 -18.34 -13.27
CA GLU A 67 16.40 -17.84 -14.61
C GLU A 67 15.81 -16.44 -14.80
N LEU A 68 14.58 -16.24 -14.32
CA LEU A 68 13.91 -14.95 -14.36
C LEU A 68 14.59 -13.92 -13.44
N ILE A 69 14.97 -14.30 -12.23
CA ILE A 69 15.72 -13.44 -11.30
C ILE A 69 17.04 -12.99 -11.95
N SER A 70 17.80 -13.93 -12.53
CA SER A 70 19.06 -13.61 -13.21
C SER A 70 18.86 -12.65 -14.40
N TYR A 71 17.77 -12.82 -15.15
CA TYR A 71 17.41 -11.86 -16.21
C TYR A 71 17.14 -10.46 -15.64
N PHE A 72 16.36 -10.33 -14.56
CA PHE A 72 16.12 -9.03 -13.92
C PHE A 72 17.38 -8.40 -13.32
N GLU A 73 18.29 -9.20 -12.76
CA GLU A 73 19.61 -8.72 -12.33
C GLU A 73 20.40 -8.13 -13.51
N SER A 74 20.34 -8.78 -14.68
CA SER A 74 21.01 -8.26 -15.88
C SER A 74 20.41 -6.94 -16.38
N GLU A 75 19.09 -6.75 -16.26
CA GLU A 75 18.40 -5.48 -16.56
C GLU A 75 18.81 -4.39 -15.56
N ASN A 76 18.92 -4.72 -14.28
CA ASN A 76 19.40 -3.80 -13.25
C ASN A 76 20.86 -3.39 -13.50
N GLU A 77 21.73 -4.31 -13.92
CA GLU A 77 23.11 -4.00 -14.29
C GLU A 77 23.20 -3.10 -15.53
N TYR A 78 22.40 -3.38 -16.55
CA TYR A 78 22.31 -2.55 -17.75
C TYR A 78 21.85 -1.13 -17.40
N PHE A 79 20.80 -0.99 -16.60
CA PHE A 79 20.34 0.30 -16.10
C PHE A 79 21.44 1.02 -15.30
N LYS A 80 22.13 0.31 -14.40
CA LYS A 80 23.21 0.87 -13.59
C LYS A 80 24.34 1.43 -14.47
N LYS A 81 24.79 0.67 -15.48
CA LYS A 81 25.83 1.13 -16.42
C LYS A 81 25.37 2.35 -17.21
N TRP A 82 24.16 2.31 -17.74
CA TRP A 82 23.57 3.44 -18.47
C TRP A 82 23.54 4.68 -17.56
N ARG A 83 23.07 4.56 -16.33
CA ARG A 83 23.02 5.66 -15.36
C ARG A 83 24.42 6.22 -15.05
N ASP A 84 25.39 5.34 -14.78
CA ASP A 84 26.75 5.72 -14.37
C ASP A 84 27.53 6.44 -15.51
N GLU A 85 27.11 6.27 -16.77
CA GLU A 85 27.67 6.97 -17.95
C GLU A 85 27.10 8.39 -18.16
N HIS A 86 26.04 8.78 -17.44
CA HIS A 86 25.36 10.06 -17.59
C HIS A 86 25.63 11.01 -16.41
N ILE A 87 25.31 12.29 -16.62
CA ILE A 87 25.41 13.32 -15.57
C ILE A 87 24.50 12.92 -14.39
N ASP A 88 25.04 12.97 -13.18
CA ASP A 88 24.33 12.60 -11.95
C ASP A 88 23.37 13.69 -11.46
N TYR A 89 22.30 13.90 -12.22
CA TYR A 89 21.16 14.73 -11.79
C TYR A 89 20.40 14.08 -10.62
N GLN A 90 20.53 12.77 -10.43
CA GLN A 90 19.86 12.06 -9.34
C GLN A 90 20.33 12.58 -7.98
N SER A 91 21.64 12.70 -7.77
CA SER A 91 22.19 13.25 -6.53
C SER A 91 21.84 14.72 -6.34
N GLU A 92 21.83 15.53 -7.41
CA GLU A 92 21.42 16.94 -7.32
C GLU A 92 19.96 17.05 -6.85
N ILE A 93 19.05 16.38 -7.54
CA ILE A 93 17.61 16.38 -7.23
C ILE A 93 17.36 15.78 -5.85
N PHE A 94 18.01 14.66 -5.51
CA PHE A 94 17.88 14.04 -4.19
C PHE A 94 18.28 15.01 -3.08
N ASN A 95 19.40 15.70 -3.23
CA ASN A 95 19.86 16.66 -2.22
C ASN A 95 18.96 17.89 -2.15
N GLU A 96 18.39 18.35 -3.26
CA GLU A 96 17.40 19.43 -3.28
C GLU A 96 16.14 19.02 -2.52
N LEU A 97 15.54 17.88 -2.87
CA LEU A 97 14.34 17.36 -2.22
C LEU A 97 14.58 17.09 -0.72
N LYS A 98 15.73 16.53 -0.36
CA LYS A 98 16.10 16.29 1.04
C LYS A 98 16.19 17.59 1.85
N LYS A 99 16.62 18.70 1.25
CA LYS A 99 16.66 20.01 1.93
C LYS A 99 15.27 20.60 2.16
N MET A 100 14.25 20.16 1.41
CA MET A 100 12.87 20.58 1.60
C MET A 100 12.18 19.85 2.75
N ILE A 101 12.74 18.72 3.21
CA ILE A 101 12.21 17.96 4.35
C ILE A 101 12.59 18.71 5.64
N PRO A 102 11.62 19.10 6.47
CA PRO A 102 11.89 19.74 7.75
C PRO A 102 12.53 18.74 8.73
N SER A 103 13.19 19.24 9.78
CA SER A 103 13.82 18.37 10.79
C SER A 103 12.82 17.49 11.54
N GLU A 104 11.58 17.95 11.63
CA GLU A 104 10.47 17.28 12.30
C GLU A 104 9.14 17.74 11.68
N GLU A 105 8.22 16.79 11.48
CA GLU A 105 6.83 17.04 11.09
C GLU A 105 5.90 16.48 12.16
N GLU A 106 4.88 17.25 12.54
CA GLU A 106 3.79 16.82 13.44
C GLU A 106 2.45 17.00 12.71
N THR A 107 1.57 16.00 12.80
CA THR A 107 0.21 16.11 12.27
C THR A 107 -0.68 16.99 13.14
N LEU A 108 -1.78 17.50 12.58
CA LEU A 108 -2.77 18.22 13.38
C LEU A 108 -3.32 17.31 14.48
N ARG A 109 -3.40 17.86 15.69
CA ARG A 109 -3.97 17.18 16.85
C ARG A 109 -5.48 17.09 16.71
N VAL A 110 -5.99 15.88 16.52
CA VAL A 110 -7.43 15.62 16.39
C VAL A 110 -7.97 15.13 17.71
N LYS A 111 -8.99 15.81 18.25
CA LYS A 111 -9.67 15.36 19.46
C LYS A 111 -10.61 14.22 19.14
N ASP A 112 -10.46 13.11 19.85
CA ASP A 112 -11.45 12.04 19.91
C ASP A 112 -11.58 11.53 21.35
N GLY A 113 -12.81 11.39 21.84
CA GLY A 113 -13.07 11.08 23.26
C GLY A 113 -12.40 12.07 24.21
N SER A 114 -11.60 11.53 25.14
CA SER A 114 -10.89 12.26 26.18
C SER A 114 -9.50 12.74 25.75
N TYR A 115 -8.99 12.31 24.59
CA TYR A 115 -7.61 12.57 24.16
C TYR A 115 -7.55 13.33 22.83
N PHE A 116 -6.38 13.92 22.58
CA PHE A 116 -5.95 14.40 21.27
C PHE A 116 -4.96 13.41 20.67
N TYR A 117 -5.13 13.04 19.42
CA TYR A 117 -4.30 12.09 18.69
C TYR A 117 -3.53 12.78 17.57
N TYR A 118 -2.29 12.36 17.38
CA TYR A 118 -1.36 12.90 16.38
C TYR A 118 -0.16 11.97 16.22
N SER A 119 0.69 12.30 15.27
CA SER A 119 1.93 11.60 14.97
C SER A 119 3.04 12.60 14.71
N ARG A 120 4.28 12.15 14.94
CA ARG A 120 5.50 12.92 14.70
C ARG A 120 6.50 12.05 13.96
N ILE A 121 7.22 12.64 13.00
CA ILE A 121 8.35 12.00 12.33
C ILE A 121 9.51 12.99 12.26
N LYS A 122 10.71 12.51 12.59
CA LYS A 122 11.95 13.27 12.46
C LYS A 122 12.66 12.91 11.15
N ALA A 123 13.48 13.83 10.64
CA ALA A 123 14.19 13.65 9.38
C ALA A 123 15.16 12.45 9.35
N ASP A 124 15.56 11.93 10.51
CA ASP A 124 16.41 10.74 10.66
C ASP A 124 15.63 9.44 10.89
N GLN A 125 14.30 9.52 10.97
CA GLN A 125 13.41 8.37 11.15
C GLN A 125 12.82 7.91 9.80
N GLN A 126 12.45 6.64 9.72
CA GLN A 126 11.79 6.06 8.55
C GLN A 126 10.27 6.03 8.71
N TYR A 127 9.78 6.02 9.96
CA TYR A 127 8.37 5.90 10.28
C TYR A 127 7.93 6.94 11.32
N SER A 128 6.63 7.20 11.39
CA SER A 128 6.05 8.06 12.42
C SER A 128 5.98 7.36 13.78
N THR A 129 6.17 8.11 14.86
CA THR A 129 5.72 7.73 16.20
C THR A 129 4.32 8.31 16.42
N TYR A 130 3.40 7.51 16.97
CA TYR A 130 2.01 7.87 17.21
C TYR A 130 1.79 8.18 18.69
N PHE A 131 1.04 9.24 18.96
CA PHE A 131 0.84 9.78 20.29
C PHE A 131 -0.64 9.99 20.58
N ARG A 132 -0.96 9.98 21.88
CA ARG A 132 -2.16 10.63 22.41
C ARG A 132 -1.79 11.62 23.51
N ASN A 133 -2.63 12.61 23.73
CA ASN A 133 -2.41 13.62 24.75
C ASN A 133 -3.73 14.06 25.40
N ASN A 134 -3.78 14.00 26.72
CA ASN A 134 -4.78 14.72 27.52
C ASN A 134 -4.02 15.72 28.40
N ALA A 135 -3.74 15.38 29.67
CA ALA A 135 -2.88 16.19 30.52
C ALA A 135 -1.39 16.04 30.17
N ASN A 136 -0.96 14.80 29.84
CA ASN A 136 0.42 14.47 29.47
C ASN A 136 0.44 13.76 28.11
N GLU A 137 1.56 13.84 27.40
CA GLU A 137 1.80 13.13 26.14
C GLU A 137 2.14 11.66 26.44
N GLU A 138 1.52 10.75 25.69
CA GLU A 138 1.71 9.29 25.79
C GLU A 138 2.02 8.73 24.40
N VAL A 139 3.03 7.86 24.30
CA VAL A 139 3.35 7.13 23.07
C VAL A 139 2.39 5.96 22.93
N LEU A 140 1.61 5.95 21.85
CA LEU A 140 0.77 4.82 21.47
C LEU A 140 1.62 3.72 20.81
N LEU A 141 2.40 4.10 19.80
CA LEU A 141 3.20 3.18 18.99
C LEU A 141 4.39 3.92 18.39
N ASP A 142 5.58 3.33 18.50
CA ASP A 142 6.76 3.81 17.77
C ASP A 142 7.10 2.82 16.65
N ALA A 143 6.63 3.13 15.45
CA ALA A 143 6.81 2.28 14.28
C ALA A 143 8.29 2.08 13.92
N ASN A 144 9.19 2.99 14.32
CA ASN A 144 10.63 2.80 14.11
C ASN A 144 11.18 1.65 14.94
N ASN A 145 10.70 1.50 16.19
CA ASN A 145 11.12 0.41 17.07
C ASN A 145 10.57 -0.93 16.57
N GLU A 146 9.32 -0.96 16.13
CA GLU A 146 8.70 -2.18 15.58
C GLU A 146 9.38 -2.66 14.28
N ALA A 147 9.95 -1.73 13.52
CA ALA A 147 10.66 -2.02 12.27
C ALA A 147 12.12 -2.48 12.46
N ILE A 148 12.68 -2.47 13.68
CA ILE A 148 14.10 -2.83 13.89
C ILE A 148 14.37 -4.26 13.41
N GLY A 149 15.40 -4.40 12.56
CA GLY A 149 15.83 -5.69 12.03
C GLY A 149 14.92 -6.26 10.93
N ARG A 150 13.97 -5.47 10.41
CA ARG A 150 13.08 -5.87 9.33
C ARG A 150 13.46 -5.17 8.02
N GLU A 151 13.41 -5.89 6.91
CA GLU A 151 13.65 -5.32 5.58
C GLU A 151 12.48 -4.44 5.11
N PHE A 152 11.27 -4.75 5.58
CA PHE A 152 10.06 -3.99 5.32
C PHE A 152 9.20 -3.91 6.59
N TYR A 153 8.55 -2.76 6.79
CA TYR A 153 7.52 -2.60 7.79
C TYR A 153 6.44 -1.63 7.29
N SER A 154 5.18 -2.01 7.45
CA SER A 154 4.04 -1.12 7.28
C SER A 154 3.15 -1.26 8.50
N VAL A 155 2.76 -0.13 9.07
CA VAL A 155 1.70 -0.05 10.08
C VAL A 155 0.51 0.72 9.50
N ALA A 156 -0.70 0.23 9.73
CA ALA A 156 -1.92 0.89 9.30
C ALA A 156 -3.09 0.60 10.24
N GLY A 157 -4.19 1.34 10.08
CA GLY A 157 -5.45 1.05 10.77
C GLY A 157 -5.41 1.18 12.29
N LEU A 158 -4.62 2.11 12.82
CA LEU A 158 -4.60 2.40 14.25
C LEU A 158 -6.00 2.86 14.72
N ASN A 159 -6.57 2.17 15.69
CA ASN A 159 -7.88 2.50 16.25
C ASN A 159 -7.89 2.27 17.77
N ILE A 160 -8.53 3.17 18.52
CA ILE A 160 -8.58 3.12 19.98
C ILE A 160 -9.92 2.56 20.42
N SER A 161 -9.90 1.67 21.42
CA SER A 161 -11.13 1.14 21.99
C SER A 161 -11.99 2.24 22.60
N PRO A 162 -13.34 2.11 22.61
CA PRO A 162 -14.22 3.13 23.19
C PRO A 162 -13.96 3.47 24.66
N ASP A 163 -13.42 2.54 25.44
CA ASP A 163 -12.98 2.77 26.82
C ASP A 163 -11.58 3.39 26.94
N GLU A 164 -10.94 3.68 25.81
CA GLU A 164 -9.64 4.33 25.66
C GLU A 164 -8.46 3.56 26.28
N ASN A 165 -8.62 2.26 26.49
CA ASN A 165 -7.62 1.42 27.18
C ASN A 165 -6.79 0.55 26.24
N LEU A 166 -7.29 0.27 25.04
CA LEU A 166 -6.67 -0.61 24.05
C LEU A 166 -6.42 0.14 22.74
N LEU A 167 -5.30 -0.16 22.11
CA LEU A 167 -5.00 0.20 20.73
C LEU A 167 -5.04 -1.08 19.89
N ILE A 168 -5.77 -1.07 18.78
CA ILE A 168 -5.59 -2.05 17.70
C ILE A 168 -4.83 -1.39 16.55
N TYR A 169 -3.95 -2.14 15.89
CA TYR A 169 -3.27 -1.71 14.67
C TYR A 169 -2.90 -2.93 13.82
N GLY A 170 -2.82 -2.73 12.50
CA GLY A 170 -2.35 -3.72 11.55
C GLY A 170 -0.87 -3.54 11.24
N GLU A 171 -0.11 -4.65 11.22
CA GLU A 171 1.29 -4.70 10.80
C GLU A 171 1.49 -5.63 9.59
N ASP A 172 2.32 -5.20 8.62
CA ASP A 172 2.75 -5.99 7.47
C ASP A 172 4.28 -5.92 7.36
N PHE A 173 4.93 -7.08 7.25
CA PHE A 173 6.38 -7.25 7.17
C PHE A 173 6.87 -7.65 5.78
N THR A 174 5.97 -7.80 4.83
CA THR A 174 6.23 -8.37 3.50
C THR A 174 5.90 -7.42 2.35
N GLY A 175 5.04 -6.43 2.59
CA GLY A 175 4.56 -5.51 1.56
C GLY A 175 3.45 -6.09 0.68
N ARG A 176 2.96 -7.31 0.98
CA ARG A 176 1.82 -7.93 0.28
C ARG A 176 0.48 -7.32 0.68
N ARG A 177 0.47 -6.35 1.62
CA ARG A 177 -0.74 -5.76 2.21
C ARG A 177 -1.62 -6.83 2.87
N GLU A 178 -1.01 -7.89 3.37
CA GLU A 178 -1.64 -8.88 4.23
C GLU A 178 -1.21 -8.55 5.65
N TYR A 179 -2.13 -7.98 6.43
CA TYR A 179 -1.81 -7.46 7.75
C TYR A 179 -2.12 -8.51 8.81
N THR A 180 -1.40 -8.38 9.92
CA THR A 180 -1.76 -8.97 11.21
C THR A 180 -2.27 -7.84 12.10
N LEU A 181 -3.50 -7.96 12.63
CA LEU A 181 -3.97 -7.03 13.66
C LEU A 181 -3.42 -7.46 15.02
N ARG A 182 -2.84 -6.50 15.73
CA ARG A 182 -2.33 -6.64 17.10
C ARG A 182 -3.07 -5.70 18.02
N ILE A 183 -3.25 -6.13 19.26
CA ILE A 183 -3.89 -5.31 20.30
C ILE A 183 -2.87 -4.99 21.39
N LYS A 184 -2.81 -3.73 21.80
CA LYS A 184 -1.93 -3.22 22.84
C LYS A 184 -2.75 -2.64 24.00
N ASP A 185 -2.51 -3.15 25.19
CA ASP A 185 -2.96 -2.55 26.45
C ASP A 185 -2.13 -1.29 26.73
N LEU A 186 -2.79 -0.14 26.71
CA LEU A 186 -2.15 1.17 26.85
C LEU A 186 -1.74 1.49 28.28
N HIS A 187 -2.38 0.87 29.29
CA HIS A 187 -2.02 1.04 30.69
C HIS A 187 -0.76 0.24 31.04
N LYS A 188 -0.70 -1.00 30.57
CA LYS A 188 0.44 -1.90 30.81
C LYS A 188 1.57 -1.66 29.82
N ASN A 189 1.30 -0.95 28.72
CA ASN A 189 2.20 -0.78 27.59
C ASN A 189 2.70 -2.14 27.05
N LYS A 190 1.78 -3.08 26.84
CA LYS A 190 2.07 -4.46 26.41
C LYS A 190 1.08 -4.93 25.36
N LEU A 191 1.53 -5.77 24.44
CA LEU A 191 0.64 -6.48 23.54
C LEU A 191 -0.17 -7.52 24.31
N LEU A 192 -1.43 -7.70 23.92
CA LEU A 192 -2.22 -8.86 24.29
C LEU A 192 -1.78 -10.07 23.45
N ASP A 193 -2.22 -11.25 23.85
CA ASP A 193 -1.91 -12.51 23.15
C ASP A 193 -2.69 -12.63 21.83
N ASP A 194 -3.76 -11.86 21.68
CA ASP A 194 -4.60 -11.78 20.48
C ASP A 194 -3.80 -11.40 19.22
N GLU A 195 -3.98 -12.21 18.18
CA GLU A 195 -3.38 -12.01 16.86
C GLU A 195 -4.39 -12.40 15.76
N ILE A 196 -4.74 -11.46 14.88
CA ILE A 196 -5.69 -11.69 13.78
C ILE A 196 -4.93 -11.57 12.46
N VAL A 197 -4.58 -12.71 11.85
CA VAL A 197 -3.71 -12.75 10.66
C VAL A 197 -4.49 -12.76 9.34
N LYS A 198 -3.82 -12.40 8.24
CA LYS A 198 -4.33 -12.44 6.85
C LYS A 198 -5.55 -11.54 6.64
N VAL A 199 -5.49 -10.33 7.16
CA VAL A 199 -6.59 -9.37 7.11
C VAL A 199 -6.18 -8.07 6.45
N SER A 200 -7.16 -7.20 6.26
CA SER A 200 -6.90 -5.78 5.99
C SER A 200 -6.63 -5.06 7.31
N PRO A 201 -5.93 -3.92 7.28
CA PRO A 201 -5.51 -3.26 8.53
C PRO A 201 -6.66 -2.55 9.24
N ASN A 202 -7.80 -2.36 8.57
CA ASN A 202 -8.96 -1.65 9.13
C ASN A 202 -9.81 -2.59 9.99
N ALA A 203 -10.01 -2.19 11.24
CA ALA A 203 -10.78 -2.93 12.24
C ALA A 203 -11.48 -1.94 13.18
N ILE A 204 -12.71 -2.26 13.56
CA ILE A 204 -13.56 -1.35 14.36
C ILE A 204 -14.00 -2.08 15.62
N TRP A 205 -13.75 -1.47 16.77
CA TRP A 205 -14.19 -1.97 18.07
C TRP A 205 -15.71 -2.00 18.20
N SER A 206 -16.26 -2.90 19.00
CA SER A 206 -17.61 -2.78 19.53
C SER A 206 -17.70 -1.69 20.59
N SER A 207 -18.90 -1.22 20.91
CA SER A 207 -19.13 -0.13 21.87
C SER A 207 -18.66 -0.46 23.29
N ASP A 208 -18.60 -1.75 23.64
CA ASP A 208 -18.15 -2.24 24.94
C ASP A 208 -16.66 -2.63 24.99
N SER A 209 -15.92 -2.39 23.90
CA SER A 209 -14.49 -2.70 23.75
C SER A 209 -14.13 -4.19 23.87
N LYS A 210 -15.11 -5.10 23.71
CA LYS A 210 -14.89 -6.55 23.83
C LYS A 210 -14.76 -7.28 22.52
N TYR A 211 -15.27 -6.69 21.44
CA TYR A 211 -15.24 -7.29 20.13
C TYR A 211 -14.57 -6.38 19.12
N ILE A 212 -14.02 -6.98 18.08
CA ILE A 212 -13.43 -6.29 16.94
C ILE A 212 -14.11 -6.82 15.68
N VAL A 213 -14.64 -5.90 14.87
CA VAL A 213 -15.18 -6.21 13.55
C VAL A 213 -14.12 -5.89 12.50
N TYR A 214 -13.80 -6.85 11.65
CA TYR A 214 -12.73 -6.71 10.65
C TYR A 214 -13.09 -7.38 9.33
N ALA A 215 -12.43 -6.93 8.26
CA ALA A 215 -12.56 -7.49 6.93
C ALA A 215 -11.39 -8.45 6.62
N LYS A 216 -11.73 -9.68 6.24
CA LYS A 216 -10.78 -10.71 5.83
C LYS A 216 -10.66 -10.74 4.30
N LYS A 217 -9.44 -10.99 3.83
CA LYS A 217 -9.15 -11.16 2.40
C LYS A 217 -9.30 -12.62 1.99
N ASP A 218 -9.79 -12.80 0.77
CA ASP A 218 -9.67 -14.06 0.06
C ASP A 218 -8.19 -14.37 -0.24
N GLU A 219 -7.75 -15.60 0.01
CA GLU A 219 -6.32 -15.96 -0.02
C GLU A 219 -5.76 -15.99 -1.45
N GLU A 220 -6.61 -16.16 -2.46
CA GLU A 220 -6.19 -16.22 -3.87
C GLU A 220 -6.29 -14.85 -4.54
N THR A 221 -7.44 -14.20 -4.42
CA THR A 221 -7.74 -12.94 -5.12
C THR A 221 -7.27 -11.70 -4.35
N LEU A 222 -7.03 -11.83 -3.03
CA LEU A 222 -6.70 -10.73 -2.11
C LEU A 222 -7.80 -9.66 -1.96
N ILE A 223 -9.01 -9.92 -2.49
CA ILE A 223 -10.19 -9.07 -2.34
C ILE A 223 -10.76 -9.26 -0.93
N GLN A 224 -11.25 -8.18 -0.32
CA GLN A 224 -11.95 -8.29 0.96
C GLN A 224 -13.39 -8.72 0.67
N ASN A 225 -13.74 -9.96 1.02
CA ASN A 225 -15.07 -10.52 0.74
C ASN A 225 -15.74 -11.12 1.97
N GLN A 226 -15.13 -11.02 3.15
CA GLN A 226 -15.69 -11.56 4.39
C GLN A 226 -15.56 -10.57 5.54
N ILE A 227 -16.62 -10.45 6.34
CA ILE A 227 -16.62 -9.70 7.60
C ILE A 227 -16.72 -10.68 8.76
N TYR A 228 -15.79 -10.55 9.69
CA TYR A 228 -15.70 -11.35 10.89
C TYR A 228 -15.79 -10.48 12.14
N VAL A 229 -16.20 -11.11 13.24
CA VAL A 229 -16.17 -10.55 14.59
C VAL A 229 -15.29 -11.42 15.46
N HIS A 230 -14.27 -10.80 16.04
CA HIS A 230 -13.35 -11.37 17.01
C HIS A 230 -13.75 -10.95 18.42
N GLU A 231 -13.75 -11.88 19.37
CA GLU A 231 -13.91 -11.61 20.81
C GLU A 231 -12.53 -11.58 21.48
N ILE A 232 -12.22 -10.51 22.22
CA ILE A 232 -10.92 -10.36 22.89
C ILE A 232 -10.67 -11.52 23.85
N GLY A 233 -9.47 -12.09 23.75
CA GLY A 233 -8.98 -13.22 24.54
C GLY A 233 -9.34 -14.59 23.97
N THR A 234 -9.88 -14.66 22.75
CA THR A 234 -10.20 -15.92 22.06
C THR A 234 -9.24 -16.19 20.91
N ASP A 235 -9.19 -17.43 20.43
CA ASP A 235 -8.40 -17.76 19.24
C ASP A 235 -9.12 -17.29 17.97
N GLN A 236 -8.38 -16.81 16.96
CA GLN A 236 -8.96 -16.34 15.69
C GLN A 236 -9.86 -17.39 15.01
N SER A 237 -9.60 -18.68 15.22
CA SER A 237 -10.45 -19.77 14.68
C SER A 237 -11.87 -19.79 15.26
N GLU A 238 -12.11 -19.10 16.38
CA GLU A 238 -13.42 -18.96 17.01
C GLU A 238 -14.23 -17.79 16.46
N ASP A 239 -13.61 -16.91 15.67
CA ASP A 239 -14.20 -15.69 15.12
C ASP A 239 -15.48 -16.00 14.32
N LYS A 240 -16.50 -15.14 14.51
CA LYS A 240 -17.81 -15.34 13.89
C LYS A 240 -17.87 -14.63 12.55
N LEU A 241 -18.15 -15.38 11.48
CA LEU A 241 -18.48 -14.84 10.18
C LEU A 241 -19.85 -14.14 10.25
N ILE A 242 -19.88 -12.84 9.97
CA ILE A 242 -21.11 -12.03 9.94
C ILE A 242 -21.64 -11.89 8.52
N TYR A 243 -20.74 -11.73 7.55
CA TYR A 243 -21.11 -11.53 6.15
C TYR A 243 -20.06 -12.10 5.22
N LYS A 244 -20.51 -12.63 4.08
CA LYS A 244 -19.66 -13.02 2.96
C LYS A 244 -20.27 -12.49 1.67
N GLU A 245 -19.45 -11.82 0.86
CA GLU A 245 -19.75 -11.48 -0.53
C GLU A 245 -19.29 -12.63 -1.42
N ASP A 246 -20.17 -13.07 -2.31
CA ASP A 246 -19.91 -14.17 -3.25
C ASP A 246 -19.61 -13.67 -4.67
N ASP A 247 -19.96 -12.40 -4.98
CA ASP A 247 -19.61 -11.74 -6.23
C ASP A 247 -18.22 -11.08 -6.14
N ASN A 248 -17.25 -11.70 -6.81
CA ASN A 248 -15.85 -11.28 -6.82
C ASN A 248 -15.59 -9.92 -7.51
N GLU A 249 -16.58 -9.30 -8.16
CA GLU A 249 -16.46 -7.91 -8.62
C GLU A 249 -16.58 -6.89 -7.47
N PHE A 250 -17.20 -7.30 -6.36
CA PHE A 250 -17.43 -6.44 -5.21
C PHE A 250 -16.33 -6.61 -4.16
N ASN A 251 -15.92 -5.49 -3.58
CA ASN A 251 -14.99 -5.42 -2.48
C ASN A 251 -15.71 -4.86 -1.25
N ILE A 252 -15.38 -5.36 -0.07
CA ILE A 252 -15.95 -4.91 1.18
C ILE A 252 -14.99 -3.96 1.88
N TRP A 253 -15.51 -2.88 2.47
CA TRP A 253 -14.76 -2.08 3.43
C TRP A 253 -15.64 -1.62 4.58
N LEU A 254 -15.00 -1.36 5.72
CA LEU A 254 -15.66 -0.98 6.96
C LEU A 254 -15.47 0.50 7.26
N SER A 255 -16.49 1.12 7.84
CA SER A 255 -16.38 2.47 8.37
C SER A 255 -17.22 2.63 9.63
N GLU A 256 -16.79 3.50 10.53
CA GLU A 256 -17.58 3.85 11.70
C GLU A 256 -18.46 5.06 11.39
N SER A 257 -19.74 4.97 11.77
CA SER A 257 -20.65 6.12 11.73
C SER A 257 -20.14 7.27 12.58
N ARG A 258 -20.41 8.51 12.16
CA ARG A 258 -20.04 9.72 12.91
C ARG A 258 -20.62 9.75 14.34
N THR A 259 -21.79 9.15 14.55
CA THR A 259 -22.43 9.04 15.87
C THR A 259 -21.87 7.91 16.74
N LYS A 260 -20.93 7.11 16.20
CA LYS A 260 -20.36 5.90 16.81
C LYS A 260 -21.39 4.82 17.13
N LYS A 261 -22.58 4.88 16.51
CA LYS A 261 -23.66 3.92 16.75
C LYS A 261 -23.54 2.69 15.85
N TYR A 262 -23.19 2.89 14.60
CA TYR A 262 -23.14 1.85 13.58
C TYR A 262 -21.73 1.65 13.04
N ILE A 263 -21.47 0.42 12.64
CA ILE A 263 -20.43 0.04 11.69
C ILE A 263 -21.11 -0.09 10.33
N TYR A 264 -20.63 0.66 9.34
CA TYR A 264 -21.03 0.53 7.95
C TYR A 264 -20.21 -0.58 7.30
N ILE A 265 -20.92 -1.53 6.69
CA ILE A 265 -20.34 -2.52 5.77
C ILE A 265 -20.68 -2.04 4.36
N TYR A 266 -19.70 -1.43 3.72
CA TYR A 266 -19.79 -1.00 2.33
C TYR A 266 -19.39 -2.15 1.43
N ILE A 267 -20.22 -2.46 0.44
CA ILE A 267 -19.97 -3.48 -0.56
C ILE A 267 -20.06 -2.82 -1.92
N GLU A 268 -18.92 -2.68 -2.58
CA GLU A 268 -18.81 -1.78 -3.74
C GLU A 268 -18.01 -2.39 -4.88
N LYS A 269 -18.46 -2.10 -6.09
CA LYS A 269 -17.66 -2.19 -7.31
C LYS A 269 -17.69 -0.84 -8.02
N THR A 270 -17.00 -0.73 -9.15
CA THR A 270 -16.80 0.53 -9.89
C THR A 270 -18.07 1.35 -10.12
N ASP A 271 -19.22 0.70 -10.31
CA ASP A 271 -20.49 1.34 -10.68
C ASP A 271 -21.68 0.93 -9.80
N SER A 272 -21.46 0.27 -8.67
CA SER A 272 -22.54 -0.21 -7.80
C SER A 272 -22.15 -0.22 -6.32
N SER A 273 -22.99 0.34 -5.46
CA SER A 273 -22.82 0.34 -4.00
C SER A 273 -23.97 -0.41 -3.29
N GLU A 274 -23.65 -1.08 -2.19
CA GLU A 274 -24.58 -1.55 -1.17
C GLU A 274 -24.04 -1.19 0.21
N VAL A 275 -24.91 -0.76 1.13
CA VAL A 275 -24.52 -0.48 2.50
C VAL A 275 -25.40 -1.26 3.46
N TRP A 276 -24.74 -1.98 4.37
CA TRP A 276 -25.37 -2.61 5.53
C TRP A 276 -24.91 -1.92 6.80
N LEU A 277 -25.81 -1.83 7.79
CA LEU A 277 -25.50 -1.34 9.12
C LEU A 277 -25.36 -2.51 10.08
N LEU A 278 -24.31 -2.49 10.90
CA LEU A 278 -24.17 -3.32 12.08
C LEU A 278 -24.24 -2.42 13.32
N ASP A 279 -25.09 -2.75 14.30
CA ASP A 279 -25.12 -2.02 15.57
C ASP A 279 -23.83 -2.29 16.35
N LYS A 280 -23.05 -1.25 16.61
CA LYS A 280 -21.76 -1.34 17.30
C LYS A 280 -21.92 -1.86 18.74
N ALA A 281 -23.10 -1.67 19.36
CA ALA A 281 -23.42 -2.20 20.68
C ALA A 281 -23.85 -3.68 20.66
N ASN A 282 -24.14 -4.24 19.49
CA ASN A 282 -24.48 -5.65 19.30
C ASN A 282 -23.78 -6.21 18.04
N PRO A 283 -22.44 -6.35 18.06
CA PRO A 283 -21.65 -6.72 16.90
C PRO A 283 -21.93 -8.15 16.38
N LEU A 284 -22.56 -9.00 17.20
CA LEU A 284 -23.03 -10.34 16.82
C LEU A 284 -24.50 -10.35 16.36
N GLY A 285 -25.13 -9.17 16.26
CA GLY A 285 -26.51 -9.00 15.84
C GLY A 285 -26.70 -9.12 14.33
N ASN A 286 -27.95 -8.89 13.91
CA ASN A 286 -28.31 -8.89 12.50
C ASN A 286 -27.85 -7.60 11.80
N LEU A 287 -27.48 -7.74 10.52
CA LEU A 287 -27.24 -6.60 9.65
C LEU A 287 -28.55 -5.97 9.18
N GLU A 288 -28.59 -4.64 9.15
CA GLU A 288 -29.71 -3.87 8.60
C GLU A 288 -29.33 -3.31 7.23
N LEU A 289 -29.99 -3.78 6.17
CA LEU A 289 -29.78 -3.27 4.82
C LEU A 289 -30.31 -1.84 4.68
N VAL A 290 -29.47 -0.93 4.18
CA VAL A 290 -29.88 0.45 3.89
C VAL A 290 -30.66 0.51 2.58
N LEU A 291 -30.06 0.01 1.50
CA LEU A 291 -30.64 -0.07 0.17
C LEU A 291 -29.93 -1.16 -0.64
N LYS A 292 -30.69 -2.07 -1.25
CA LYS A 292 -30.13 -3.10 -2.12
C LYS A 292 -29.40 -2.45 -3.30
N ARG A 293 -28.25 -3.01 -3.69
CA ARG A 293 -27.48 -2.55 -4.84
C ARG A 293 -28.28 -2.61 -6.15
N SER A 294 -27.92 -1.72 -7.07
CA SER A 294 -28.40 -1.72 -8.45
C SER A 294 -27.30 -1.24 -9.40
N GLU A 295 -27.39 -1.58 -10.68
CA GLU A 295 -26.41 -1.19 -11.69
C GLU A 295 -26.33 0.34 -11.83
N ASN A 296 -25.11 0.85 -12.02
CA ASN A 296 -24.83 2.28 -12.20
C ASN A 296 -25.30 3.18 -11.04
N HIS A 297 -25.55 2.61 -9.85
CA HIS A 297 -25.96 3.35 -8.66
C HIS A 297 -24.87 3.30 -7.59
N LEU A 298 -24.20 4.43 -7.42
CA LEU A 298 -23.23 4.68 -6.36
C LEU A 298 -23.87 5.53 -5.28
N TYR A 299 -23.71 5.10 -4.03
CA TYR A 299 -24.11 5.91 -2.89
C TYR A 299 -23.29 5.59 -1.64
N SER A 300 -23.10 6.60 -0.80
CA SER A 300 -22.60 6.46 0.56
C SER A 300 -23.56 7.10 1.55
N ILE A 301 -23.43 6.75 2.84
CA ILE A 301 -24.30 7.27 3.89
C ILE A 301 -23.52 7.83 5.08
N GLU A 302 -24.16 8.72 5.81
CA GLU A 302 -23.68 9.21 7.09
C GLU A 302 -24.82 9.34 8.10
N ASP A 303 -24.57 8.95 9.35
CA ASP A 303 -25.48 9.06 10.48
C ASP A 303 -25.32 10.45 11.10
N GLY A 304 -26.37 11.26 10.96
CA GLY A 304 -26.51 12.56 11.61
C GLY A 304 -27.27 12.53 12.93
N GLY A 305 -27.53 11.34 13.48
CA GLY A 305 -28.33 11.13 14.69
C GLY A 305 -29.80 10.95 14.37
N ASP A 306 -30.52 12.05 14.11
CA ASP A 306 -31.95 12.01 13.78
C ASP A 306 -32.24 11.68 12.30
N TYR A 307 -31.22 11.83 11.45
CA TYR A 307 -31.30 11.66 10.01
C TYR A 307 -30.09 10.89 9.51
N PHE A 308 -30.30 10.07 8.47
CA PHE A 308 -29.23 9.64 7.59
C PHE A 308 -29.14 10.60 6.41
N TYR A 309 -27.92 10.99 6.08
CA TYR A 309 -27.58 11.69 4.84
C TYR A 309 -27.01 10.67 3.87
N ALA A 310 -27.33 10.80 2.59
CA ALA A 310 -26.74 9.97 1.55
C ALA A 310 -26.18 10.85 0.43
N LEU A 311 -24.94 10.60 0.02
CA LEU A 311 -24.39 11.16 -1.22
C LEU A 311 -24.62 10.12 -2.31
N SER A 312 -25.43 10.44 -3.32
CA SER A 312 -25.93 9.43 -4.27
C SER A 312 -26.00 9.97 -5.69
N ASN A 313 -25.65 9.14 -6.68
CA ASN A 313 -25.84 9.46 -8.10
C ASN A 313 -27.24 9.06 -8.64
N TYR A 314 -28.16 8.69 -7.74
CA TYR A 314 -29.53 8.28 -8.08
C TYR A 314 -30.25 9.26 -9.00
N ASP A 315 -31.06 8.73 -9.93
CA ASP A 315 -31.92 9.50 -10.83
C ASP A 315 -31.08 10.48 -11.69
N ASP A 316 -30.11 9.88 -12.40
CA ASP A 316 -29.16 10.49 -13.34
C ASP A 316 -28.36 11.68 -12.78
N ALA A 317 -28.21 11.75 -11.45
CA ALA A 317 -27.37 12.75 -10.79
C ALA A 317 -25.88 12.40 -10.93
N LYS A 318 -25.32 12.51 -12.14
CA LYS A 318 -23.92 12.12 -12.43
C LYS A 318 -22.87 12.81 -11.55
N ASN A 319 -23.15 14.03 -11.10
CA ASN A 319 -22.32 14.78 -10.16
C ASN A 319 -22.77 14.62 -8.69
N PHE A 320 -23.55 13.58 -8.41
CA PHE A 320 -24.17 13.24 -7.13
C PHE A 320 -25.14 14.31 -6.61
N LYS A 321 -26.00 13.89 -5.68
CA LYS A 321 -26.85 14.77 -4.88
C LYS A 321 -26.88 14.27 -3.43
N VAL A 322 -27.09 15.20 -2.51
CA VAL A 322 -27.34 14.85 -1.11
C VAL A 322 -28.82 14.56 -0.93
N MET A 323 -29.11 13.38 -0.43
CA MET A 323 -30.45 12.94 -0.04
C MET A 323 -30.49 12.82 1.48
N LEU A 324 -31.66 13.03 2.08
CA LEU A 324 -31.85 12.87 3.52
C LEU A 324 -33.02 11.91 3.77
N ARG A 325 -32.87 11.08 4.80
CA ARG A 325 -33.92 10.18 5.26
C ARG A 325 -33.96 10.25 6.77
N LYS A 326 -35.13 10.54 7.35
CA LYS A 326 -35.30 10.49 8.81
C LYS A 326 -34.97 9.09 9.31
N ARG A 327 -34.27 8.99 10.44
CA ARG A 327 -33.91 7.70 11.02
C ARG A 327 -35.18 6.93 11.39
N TRP A 328 -35.21 5.68 10.95
CA TRP A 328 -36.27 4.73 11.27
C TRP A 328 -35.97 4.26 12.68
N PHE A 329 -36.78 4.69 13.65
CA PHE A 329 -36.79 3.95 14.90
C PHE A 329 -37.44 2.61 14.56
N SER A 330 -36.64 1.54 14.46
CA SER A 330 -37.17 0.20 14.65
C SER A 330 -37.73 0.15 16.06
N LYS A 331 -38.99 0.57 16.20
CA LYS A 331 -39.82 0.26 17.34
C LYS A 331 -40.58 -1.00 16.92
N TYR A 332 -40.10 -2.13 17.41
CA TYR A 332 -40.74 -3.44 17.38
C TYR A 332 -40.85 -4.12 16.01
N GLN A 333 -40.06 -5.18 15.83
CA GLN A 333 -40.56 -6.47 15.39
C GLN A 333 -39.95 -7.57 16.25
#